data_AF-A0A935TXU4-F1
#
_entry.id   AF-A0A935TXU4-F1
#
_cell.length_a   1.000
_cell.length_b   1.000
_cell.length_c   1.000
_cell.angle_alpha   90.00
_cell.angle_beta   90.00
_cell.angle_gamma   90.00
#
_symmetry.space_group_name_H-M   'P 1'
#
loop_
_entity.id
_entity.type
_entity.pdbx_description
1 polymer ?
#
loop_
_entity_poly.entity_id
_entity_poly.type
_entity_poly.pdbx_seq_one_letter_code
_entity_poly.pdbx_strand_id
1 'polypeptide(L)'
;MSWLAYLGWGQAESASLSVRWVSAVAFAITFAGALTPRRLARVHLALAAAVLLLLAGFAGSRAVGAWPFAWDALPDARYAAFIGGAAALTALALLRCAFWARWTAIALAAGSALGGALNSINLRHARDESAWLAAMAVLGGLTLLSQLLRPEVAARCSRGARHSLWASRDRLVVLARWSAIASFAAASMLVLYALGQPVAPATAPWALALAPLLGLGSVLVLRQRGAGIVVLGLGGLALLGLTAASALIVDAANLPIVGYYACFWGPAALASLLSATLALTRARQR
;
A
#
# COMPACT_ATOMS: atom_id res chain seq x y z
N MET A 1 7.60 -25.32 -3.84
CA MET A 1 7.82 -24.74 -5.18
C MET A 1 8.36 -23.34 -5.03
N SER A 2 9.44 -22.99 -5.73
CA SER A 2 9.93 -21.60 -5.76
C SER A 2 8.94 -20.71 -6.51
N TRP A 3 8.86 -19.43 -6.14
CA TRP A 3 7.98 -18.44 -6.80
C TRP A 3 8.24 -18.32 -8.32
N LEU A 4 9.49 -18.51 -8.75
CA LEU A 4 9.87 -18.59 -10.15
C LEU A 4 9.32 -19.85 -10.84
N ALA A 5 9.24 -20.98 -10.13
CA ALA A 5 8.54 -22.15 -10.61
C ALA A 5 7.03 -21.91 -10.68
N TYR A 6 6.42 -21.08 -9.82
CA TYR A 6 4.97 -20.80 -9.93
C TYR A 6 4.62 -19.97 -11.18
N LEU A 7 5.46 -19.00 -11.55
CA LEU A 7 5.33 -18.23 -12.80
C LEU A 7 5.63 -19.07 -14.05
N GLY A 8 6.48 -20.09 -13.94
CA GLY A 8 6.85 -20.98 -15.05
C GLY A 8 5.98 -22.23 -15.19
N TRP A 9 5.26 -22.67 -14.16
CA TRP A 9 4.70 -24.03 -14.08
C TRP A 9 3.17 -24.11 -14.04
N GLY A 10 2.46 -22.97 -14.01
CA GLY A 10 0.99 -22.93 -13.95
C GLY A 10 0.37 -22.12 -15.08
N GLN A 11 0.19 -22.73 -16.26
CA GLN A 11 -0.77 -22.32 -17.29
C GLN A 11 -0.58 -20.94 -17.95
N ALA A 12 0.59 -20.67 -18.53
CA ALA A 12 0.71 -19.57 -19.51
C ALA A 12 -0.37 -19.64 -20.61
N GLU A 13 -0.90 -20.83 -20.90
CA GLU A 13 -1.95 -21.09 -21.87
C GLU A 13 -3.36 -20.65 -21.46
N SER A 14 -3.71 -20.65 -20.16
CA SER A 14 -5.04 -20.25 -19.66
C SER A 14 -5.14 -18.78 -19.27
N ALA A 15 -3.99 -18.13 -19.06
CA ALA A 15 -3.91 -16.69 -18.84
C ALA A 15 -4.49 -15.91 -20.04
N SER A 16 -5.42 -15.00 -19.76
CA SER A 16 -5.96 -14.07 -20.77
C SER A 16 -4.83 -13.27 -21.44
N LEU A 17 -5.06 -12.81 -22.68
CA LEU A 17 -4.07 -12.01 -23.40
C LEU A 17 -3.65 -10.76 -22.60
N SER A 18 -4.62 -10.14 -21.91
CA SER A 18 -4.43 -8.98 -21.03
C SER A 18 -3.51 -9.29 -19.86
N VAL A 19 -3.68 -10.43 -19.19
CA VAL A 19 -2.76 -10.95 -18.16
C VAL A 19 -1.35 -11.04 -18.72
N ARG A 20 -1.15 -11.74 -19.84
CA ARG A 20 0.18 -11.93 -20.42
C ARG A 20 0.89 -10.60 -20.72
N TRP A 21 0.18 -9.64 -21.32
CA TRP A 21 0.71 -8.31 -21.61
C TRP A 21 1.10 -7.54 -20.36
N VAL A 22 0.21 -7.46 -19.36
CA VAL A 22 0.49 -6.74 -18.11
C VAL A 22 1.70 -7.35 -17.40
N SER A 23 1.83 -8.68 -17.42
CA SER A 23 3.01 -9.37 -16.90
C SER A 23 4.27 -8.99 -17.64
N ALA A 24 4.27 -9.11 -18.97
CA ALA A 24 5.43 -8.84 -19.79
C ALA A 24 5.94 -7.43 -19.55
N VAL A 25 5.04 -6.45 -19.45
CA VAL A 25 5.39 -5.06 -19.12
C VAL A 25 5.94 -4.95 -17.68
N ALA A 26 5.29 -5.57 -16.69
CA ALA A 26 5.78 -5.55 -15.30
C ALA A 26 7.18 -6.17 -15.17
N PHE A 27 7.44 -7.31 -15.82
CA PHE A 27 8.74 -7.94 -15.88
C PHE A 27 9.77 -7.06 -16.59
N ALA A 28 9.42 -6.46 -17.73
CA ALA A 28 10.30 -5.56 -18.46
C ALA A 28 10.73 -4.36 -17.60
N ILE A 29 9.80 -3.74 -16.88
CA ILE A 29 10.09 -2.64 -15.95
C ILE A 29 10.97 -3.10 -14.79
N THR A 30 10.68 -4.26 -14.22
CA THR A 30 11.47 -4.86 -13.13
C THR A 30 12.92 -5.09 -13.57
N PHE A 31 13.08 -5.73 -14.73
CA PHE A 31 14.39 -6.03 -15.31
C PHE A 31 15.14 -4.75 -15.68
N ALA A 32 14.48 -3.78 -16.33
CA ALA A 32 15.06 -2.47 -16.62
C ALA A 32 15.53 -1.78 -15.33
N GLY A 33 14.76 -1.84 -14.25
CA GLY A 33 15.15 -1.29 -12.95
C GLY A 33 16.33 -2.00 -12.28
N ALA A 34 16.49 -3.30 -12.51
CA ALA A 34 17.63 -4.08 -12.03
C ALA A 34 18.92 -3.72 -12.80
N LEU A 35 18.82 -3.53 -14.11
CA LEU A 35 19.95 -3.17 -14.97
C LEU A 35 20.33 -1.69 -14.92
N THR A 36 19.41 -0.82 -14.52
CA THR A 36 19.65 0.63 -14.45
C THR A 36 20.72 0.95 -13.40
N PRO A 37 21.81 1.65 -13.75
CA PRO A 37 22.82 2.09 -12.79
C PRO A 37 22.22 2.92 -11.65
N ARG A 38 22.61 2.62 -10.41
CA ARG A 38 22.06 3.23 -9.18
C ARG A 38 22.09 4.77 -9.18
N ARG A 39 23.09 5.36 -9.82
CA ARG A 39 23.26 6.83 -9.95
C ARG A 39 22.14 7.53 -10.74
N LEU A 40 21.36 6.79 -11.55
CA LEU A 40 20.34 7.35 -12.41
C LEU A 40 18.98 7.49 -11.69
N ALA A 41 18.92 8.29 -10.63
CA ALA A 41 17.71 8.48 -9.82
C ALA A 41 16.45 8.88 -10.62
N ARG A 42 16.60 9.65 -11.71
CA ARG A 42 15.48 10.02 -12.60
C ARG A 42 14.87 8.81 -13.30
N VAL A 43 15.70 7.86 -13.74
CA VAL A 43 15.24 6.65 -14.41
C VAL A 43 14.50 5.76 -13.42
N HIS A 44 15.03 5.57 -12.21
CA HIS A 44 14.35 4.83 -11.14
C HIS A 44 12.98 5.43 -10.78
N LEU A 45 12.87 6.77 -10.73
CA LEU A 45 11.59 7.45 -10.52
C LEU A 45 10.62 7.26 -11.69
N ALA A 46 11.11 7.31 -12.94
CA ALA A 46 10.29 7.07 -14.12
C ALA A 46 9.76 5.63 -14.15
N LEU A 47 10.60 4.64 -13.82
CA LEU A 47 10.20 3.23 -13.71
C LEU A 47 9.15 3.04 -12.60
N ALA A 48 9.34 3.66 -11.43
CA ALA A 48 8.35 3.61 -10.35
C ALA A 48 7.02 4.27 -10.76
N ALA A 49 7.07 5.42 -11.43
CA ALA A 49 5.88 6.07 -11.98
C ALA A 49 5.18 5.20 -13.03
N ALA A 50 5.93 4.50 -13.89
CA ALA A 50 5.38 3.57 -14.86
C ALA A 50 4.62 2.41 -14.20
N VAL A 51 5.17 1.80 -13.14
CA VAL A 51 4.44 0.76 -12.38
C VAL A 51 3.14 1.31 -11.76
N LEU A 52 3.17 2.52 -11.21
CA LEU A 52 1.97 3.15 -10.66
C LEU A 52 0.93 3.48 -11.74
N LEU A 53 1.36 3.91 -12.93
CA LEU A 53 0.45 4.15 -14.06
C LEU A 53 -0.15 2.85 -14.59
N LEU A 54 0.59 1.73 -14.57
CA LEU A 54 0.04 0.42 -14.89
C LEU A 54 -1.02 0.00 -13.87
N LEU A 55 -0.75 0.19 -12.58
CA LEU A 55 -1.75 -0.03 -11.53
C LEU A 55 -2.98 0.87 -11.73
N ALA A 56 -2.77 2.14 -12.10
CA ALA A 56 -3.85 3.07 -12.38
C ALA A 56 -4.70 2.65 -13.57
N GLY A 57 -4.08 2.23 -14.67
CA GLY A 57 -4.79 1.72 -15.86
C GLY A 57 -5.53 0.42 -15.56
N PHE A 58 -4.90 -0.49 -14.81
CA PHE A 58 -5.51 -1.74 -14.36
C PHE A 58 -6.74 -1.50 -13.48
N ALA A 59 -6.65 -0.62 -12.48
CA ALA A 59 -7.80 -0.28 -11.63
C ALA A 59 -8.85 0.55 -12.40
N GLY A 60 -8.40 1.42 -13.30
CA GLY A 60 -9.27 2.25 -14.15
C GLY A 60 -10.13 1.43 -15.10
N SER A 61 -9.63 0.32 -15.64
CA SER A 61 -10.41 -0.56 -16.53
C SER A 61 -11.64 -1.13 -15.82
N ARG A 62 -11.53 -1.47 -14.53
CA ARG A 62 -12.67 -1.88 -13.68
C ARG A 62 -13.66 -0.74 -13.49
N ALA A 63 -13.16 0.46 -13.18
CA ALA A 63 -13.99 1.62 -12.90
C ALA A 63 -14.87 2.03 -14.10
N VAL A 64 -14.42 1.76 -15.33
CA VAL A 64 -15.17 2.04 -16.57
C VAL A 64 -15.92 0.82 -17.13
N GLY A 65 -15.97 -0.30 -16.41
CA GLY A 65 -16.68 -1.52 -16.83
C GLY A 65 -15.97 -2.33 -17.92
N ALA A 66 -14.71 -2.03 -18.23
CA ALA A 66 -13.89 -2.71 -19.24
C ALA A 66 -12.93 -3.73 -18.61
N TRP A 67 -13.37 -4.42 -17.55
CA TRP A 67 -12.53 -5.35 -16.79
C TRP A 67 -12.17 -6.57 -17.62
N PRO A 68 -10.89 -6.79 -17.96
CA PRO A 68 -10.51 -7.81 -18.94
C PRO A 68 -10.13 -9.17 -18.31
N PHE A 69 -10.29 -9.32 -16.99
CA PHE A 69 -9.92 -10.54 -16.25
C PHE A 69 -11.17 -11.32 -15.87
N ALA A 70 -11.08 -12.66 -15.86
CA ALA A 70 -12.17 -13.51 -15.42
C ALA A 70 -12.36 -13.44 -13.89
N TRP A 71 -11.28 -13.19 -13.15
CA TRP A 71 -11.33 -12.99 -11.70
C TRP A 71 -11.56 -11.52 -11.32
N ASP A 72 -12.45 -11.29 -10.35
CA ASP A 72 -12.78 -9.97 -9.84
C ASP A 72 -11.85 -9.58 -8.67
N ALA A 73 -10.63 -9.14 -9.01
CA ALA A 73 -9.64 -8.67 -8.04
C ALA A 73 -10.02 -7.35 -7.35
N LEU A 74 -10.94 -6.60 -7.95
CA LEU A 74 -11.39 -5.27 -7.51
C LEU A 74 -12.92 -5.27 -7.49
N PRO A 75 -13.53 -5.89 -6.45
CA PRO A 75 -14.94 -6.24 -6.46
C PRO A 75 -15.85 -5.00 -6.62
N ASP A 76 -15.42 -3.84 -6.13
CA ASP A 76 -16.17 -2.59 -6.18
C ASP A 76 -15.50 -1.54 -7.10
N ALA A 77 -16.28 -0.98 -8.04
CA ALA A 77 -15.80 0.01 -9.00
C ALA A 77 -15.39 1.35 -8.35
N ARG A 78 -15.97 1.72 -7.20
CA ARG A 78 -15.60 2.94 -6.47
C ARG A 78 -14.25 2.76 -5.79
N TYR A 79 -13.99 1.60 -5.22
CA TYR A 79 -12.67 1.25 -4.71
C TYR A 79 -11.62 1.25 -5.84
N ALA A 80 -11.96 0.65 -6.99
CA ALA A 80 -11.09 0.64 -8.16
C ALA A 80 -10.77 2.07 -8.64
N ALA A 81 -11.77 2.94 -8.73
CA ALA A 81 -11.59 4.36 -9.07
C ALA A 81 -10.70 5.09 -8.05
N PHE A 82 -10.88 4.82 -6.75
CA PHE A 82 -10.06 5.40 -5.69
C PHE A 82 -8.58 4.98 -5.82
N ILE A 83 -8.29 3.69 -5.95
CA ILE A 83 -6.92 3.20 -6.11
C ILE A 83 -6.30 3.71 -7.43
N GLY A 84 -7.08 3.70 -8.51
CA GLY A 84 -6.64 4.19 -9.81
C GLY A 84 -6.25 5.67 -9.78
N GLY A 85 -7.11 6.51 -9.21
CA GLY A 85 -6.85 7.94 -9.02
C GLY A 85 -5.66 8.19 -8.10
N ALA A 86 -5.57 7.49 -6.97
CA ALA A 86 -4.46 7.62 -6.03
C ALA A 86 -3.12 7.24 -6.70
N ALA A 87 -3.08 6.14 -7.47
CA ALA A 87 -1.89 5.69 -8.17
C ALA A 87 -1.47 6.68 -9.27
N ALA A 88 -2.41 7.18 -10.08
CA ALA A 88 -2.14 8.16 -11.13
C ALA A 88 -1.60 9.49 -10.57
N LEU A 89 -2.27 10.05 -9.55
CA LEU A 89 -1.82 11.27 -8.89
C LEU A 89 -0.44 11.11 -8.25
N THR A 90 -0.21 9.97 -7.60
CA THR A 90 1.10 9.65 -7.00
C THR A 90 2.17 9.55 -8.07
N ALA A 91 1.90 8.91 -9.22
CA ALA A 91 2.85 8.80 -10.33
C ALA A 91 3.25 10.18 -10.88
N LEU A 92 2.26 11.03 -11.18
CA LEU A 92 2.51 12.38 -11.71
C LEU A 92 3.30 13.25 -10.72
N ALA A 93 2.96 13.16 -9.43
CA ALA A 93 3.67 13.89 -8.38
C ALA A 93 5.09 13.33 -8.15
N LEU A 94 5.29 12.02 -8.31
CA LEU A 94 6.58 11.35 -8.20
C LEU A 94 7.54 11.78 -9.31
N LEU A 95 7.06 11.96 -10.54
CA LEU A 95 7.84 12.51 -11.65
C LEU A 95 8.34 13.94 -11.37
N ARG A 96 7.56 14.71 -10.59
CA ARG A 96 7.95 16.02 -10.07
C ARG A 96 8.79 15.96 -8.79
N CYS A 97 9.19 14.76 -8.36
CA CYS A 97 9.93 14.51 -7.13
C CYS A 97 9.23 15.08 -5.87
N ALA A 98 7.90 15.13 -5.86
CA ALA A 98 7.16 15.60 -4.70
C ALA A 98 7.45 14.70 -3.49
N PHE A 99 7.83 15.32 -2.36
CA PHE A 99 8.24 14.60 -1.17
C PHE A 99 7.18 13.61 -0.67
N TRP A 100 5.91 14.04 -0.60
CA TRP A 100 4.80 13.20 -0.15
C TRP A 100 4.55 12.01 -1.09
N ALA A 101 4.73 12.21 -2.40
CA ALA A 101 4.42 11.19 -3.41
C ALA A 101 5.33 9.97 -3.29
N ARG A 102 6.60 10.17 -2.90
CA ARG A 102 7.52 9.06 -2.62
C ARG A 102 6.99 8.18 -1.49
N TRP A 103 6.51 8.79 -0.40
CA TRP A 103 6.01 8.05 0.77
C TRP A 103 4.67 7.37 0.50
N THR A 104 3.77 8.04 -0.21
CA THR A 104 2.52 7.43 -0.67
C THR A 104 2.79 6.25 -1.61
N ALA A 105 3.75 6.38 -2.54
CA ALA A 105 4.15 5.28 -3.41
C ALA A 105 4.76 4.10 -2.63
N ILE A 106 5.58 4.35 -1.61
CA ILE A 106 6.10 3.31 -0.71
C ILE A 106 4.96 2.60 0.02
N ALA A 107 3.98 3.35 0.55
CA ALA A 107 2.83 2.77 1.24
C ALA A 107 1.97 1.90 0.30
N LEU A 108 1.66 2.38 -0.92
CA LEU A 108 0.96 1.60 -1.94
C LEU A 108 1.75 0.33 -2.32
N ALA A 109 3.06 0.45 -2.48
CA ALA A 109 3.93 -0.66 -2.83
C ALA A 109 4.00 -1.72 -1.72
N ALA A 110 4.11 -1.30 -0.46
CA ALA A 110 4.07 -2.19 0.69
C ALA A 110 2.69 -2.85 0.84
N GLY A 111 1.62 -2.09 0.64
CA GLY A 111 0.25 -2.61 0.64
C GLY A 111 0.02 -3.65 -0.45
N SER A 112 0.47 -3.38 -1.67
CA SER A 112 0.41 -4.30 -2.81
C SER A 112 1.24 -5.57 -2.55
N ALA A 113 2.45 -5.43 -2.01
CA ALA A 113 3.32 -6.57 -1.72
C ALA A 113 2.72 -7.49 -0.64
N LEU A 114 2.27 -6.90 0.48
CA LEU A 114 1.67 -7.65 1.57
C LEU A 114 0.32 -8.26 1.16
N GLY A 115 -0.55 -7.49 0.50
CA GLY A 115 -1.85 -7.96 0.02
C GLY A 115 -1.70 -9.07 -1.01
N GLY A 116 -0.78 -8.91 -1.97
CA GLY A 116 -0.45 -9.96 -2.93
C GLY A 116 0.05 -11.23 -2.24
N ALA A 117 0.94 -11.10 -1.25
CA ALA A 117 1.50 -12.27 -0.54
C ALA A 117 0.42 -13.01 0.26
N LEU A 118 -0.41 -12.29 1.02
CA LEU A 118 -1.52 -12.86 1.79
C LEU A 118 -2.55 -13.54 0.88
N ASN A 119 -2.93 -12.90 -0.23
CA ASN A 119 -3.82 -13.51 -1.22
C ASN A 119 -3.18 -14.75 -1.86
N SER A 120 -1.88 -14.72 -2.17
CA SER A 120 -1.18 -15.89 -2.74
C SER A 120 -1.16 -17.08 -1.78
N ILE A 121 -1.07 -16.83 -0.47
CA ILE A 121 -1.15 -17.90 0.56
C ILE A 121 -2.56 -18.50 0.58
N ASN A 122 -3.60 -17.66 0.56
CA ASN A 122 -4.99 -18.11 0.59
C ASN A 122 -5.40 -18.81 -0.71
N LEU A 123 -4.88 -18.35 -1.85
CA LEU A 123 -5.19 -18.86 -3.19
C LEU A 123 -4.22 -19.95 -3.65
N ARG A 124 -3.34 -20.46 -2.77
CA ARG A 124 -2.35 -21.49 -3.13
C ARG A 124 -2.96 -22.76 -3.77
N HIS A 125 -4.25 -23.00 -3.52
CA HIS A 125 -5.01 -24.12 -4.06
C HIS A 125 -5.83 -23.75 -5.31
N ALA A 126 -6.16 -22.48 -5.50
CA ALA A 126 -6.81 -21.95 -6.70
C ALA A 126 -5.76 -21.79 -7.79
N ARG A 127 -5.59 -22.82 -8.63
CA ARG A 127 -4.63 -22.83 -9.76
C ARG A 127 -5.17 -22.04 -10.95
N ASP A 128 -5.68 -20.84 -10.72
CA ASP A 128 -6.34 -19.99 -11.72
C ASP A 128 -5.75 -18.57 -11.78
N GLU A 129 -6.37 -17.69 -12.57
CA GLU A 129 -5.95 -16.31 -12.83
C GLU A 129 -5.77 -15.46 -11.54
N SER A 130 -6.44 -15.84 -10.44
CA SER A 130 -6.40 -15.10 -9.18
C SER A 130 -5.06 -15.19 -8.46
N ALA A 131 -4.44 -16.38 -8.43
CA ALA A 131 -3.12 -16.56 -7.84
C ALA A 131 -2.04 -15.82 -8.63
N TRP A 132 -2.23 -15.70 -9.94
CA TRP A 132 -1.33 -14.97 -10.82
C TRP A 132 -1.41 -13.46 -10.59
N LEU A 133 -2.61 -12.90 -10.43
CA LEU A 133 -2.80 -11.49 -10.11
C LEU A 133 -2.23 -11.14 -8.72
N ALA A 134 -2.42 -12.03 -7.74
CA ALA A 134 -1.79 -11.89 -6.43
C ALA A 134 -0.25 -11.88 -6.53
N ALA A 135 0.32 -12.75 -7.37
CA ALA A 135 1.75 -12.81 -7.62
C ALA A 135 2.30 -11.52 -8.28
N MET A 136 1.57 -10.97 -9.25
CA MET A 136 1.93 -9.70 -9.88
C MET A 136 1.86 -8.53 -8.89
N ALA A 137 0.89 -8.51 -7.97
CA ALA A 137 0.83 -7.52 -6.92
C ALA A 137 2.07 -7.56 -6.01
N VAL A 138 2.59 -8.76 -5.71
CA VAL A 138 3.87 -8.94 -4.99
C VAL A 138 5.03 -8.36 -5.77
N LEU A 139 5.21 -8.79 -7.02
CA LEU A 139 6.34 -8.37 -7.84
C LEU A 139 6.33 -6.87 -8.15
N GLY A 140 5.16 -6.32 -8.48
CA GLY A 140 4.99 -4.88 -8.70
C GLY A 140 5.30 -4.07 -7.44
N GLY A 141 4.80 -4.52 -6.27
CA GLY A 141 5.09 -3.90 -4.98
C GLY A 141 6.58 -3.93 -4.62
N LEU A 142 7.23 -5.09 -4.73
CA LEU A 142 8.67 -5.23 -4.46
C LEU A 142 9.51 -4.42 -5.44
N THR A 143 9.13 -4.39 -6.72
CA THR A 143 9.79 -3.58 -7.73
C THR A 143 9.72 -2.11 -7.37
N LEU A 144 8.53 -1.59 -7.08
CA LEU A 144 8.34 -0.21 -6.60
C LEU A 144 9.20 0.11 -5.38
N LEU A 145 9.19 -0.74 -4.35
CA LEU A 145 10.02 -0.57 -3.16
C LEU A 145 11.51 -0.51 -3.51
N SER A 146 11.98 -1.43 -4.36
CA SER A 146 13.38 -1.48 -4.80
C SER A 146 13.83 -0.23 -5.57
N GLN A 147 12.92 0.46 -6.25
CA GLN A 147 13.22 1.73 -6.91
C GLN A 147 13.19 2.90 -5.92
N LEU A 148 12.18 2.96 -5.05
CA LEU A 148 11.88 4.11 -4.20
C LEU A 148 12.73 4.21 -2.91
N LEU A 149 13.21 3.08 -2.41
CA LEU A 149 14.05 3.01 -1.21
C LEU A 149 15.52 3.36 -1.47
N ARG A 150 15.90 3.56 -2.74
CA ARG A 150 17.28 3.90 -3.12
C ARG A 150 17.72 5.23 -2.51
N PRO A 151 18.96 5.32 -1.97
CA PRO A 151 19.49 6.56 -1.40
C PRO A 151 19.46 7.75 -2.37
N GLU A 152 19.73 7.52 -3.64
CA GLU A 152 19.79 8.56 -4.67
C GLU A 152 18.40 9.13 -4.98
N VAL A 153 17.38 8.26 -4.99
CA VAL A 153 15.97 8.65 -5.13
C VAL A 153 15.51 9.40 -3.89
N ALA A 154 15.87 8.89 -2.70
CA ALA A 154 15.60 9.56 -1.43
C ALA A 154 16.18 10.97 -1.38
N ALA A 155 17.46 11.10 -1.71
CA ALA A 155 18.18 12.37 -1.74
C ALA A 155 17.53 13.34 -2.73
N ARG A 156 17.16 12.86 -3.94
CA ARG A 156 16.53 13.67 -4.97
C ARG A 156 15.17 14.22 -4.55
N CYS A 157 14.26 13.37 -4.07
CA CYS A 157 12.91 13.79 -3.64
C CYS A 157 12.91 14.59 -2.33
N SER A 158 14.06 14.68 -1.65
CA SER A 158 14.19 15.45 -0.42
C SER A 158 14.78 16.85 -0.66
N ARG A 159 15.34 17.16 -1.84
CA ARG A 159 15.95 18.47 -2.13
C ARG A 159 14.92 19.58 -1.96
N GLY A 160 15.09 20.41 -0.92
CA GLY A 160 14.24 21.57 -0.63
C GLY A 160 13.19 21.35 0.47
N ALA A 161 12.95 20.13 0.94
CA ALA A 161 12.21 19.91 2.17
C ALA A 161 13.16 20.20 3.35
N ARG A 162 12.71 20.94 4.38
CA ARG A 162 13.51 21.23 5.60
C ARG A 162 14.11 19.92 6.13
N HIS A 163 15.42 19.78 5.89
CA HIS A 163 16.12 18.50 5.69
C HIS A 163 16.47 17.75 6.99
N SER A 164 16.41 18.37 8.16
CA SER A 164 16.99 17.76 9.36
C SER A 164 16.11 16.67 9.99
N LEU A 165 14.79 16.80 9.92
CA LEU A 165 13.89 15.91 10.66
C LEU A 165 13.73 14.54 9.97
N TRP A 166 13.52 14.47 8.65
CA TRP A 166 13.27 13.20 7.97
C TRP A 166 14.52 12.35 7.71
N ALA A 167 15.71 12.94 7.78
CA ALA A 167 16.98 12.21 7.86
C ALA A 167 17.36 11.85 9.31
N SER A 168 16.64 12.39 10.29
CA SER A 168 16.94 12.17 11.71
C SER A 168 16.87 10.68 12.06
N ARG A 169 17.86 10.26 12.85
CA ARG A 169 17.88 8.95 13.51
C ARG A 169 17.15 8.96 14.85
N ASP A 170 16.56 10.10 15.22
CA ASP A 170 15.73 10.20 16.41
C ASP A 170 14.58 9.18 16.37
N ARG A 171 14.44 8.43 17.47
CA ARG A 171 13.48 7.32 17.58
C ARG A 171 12.04 7.77 17.33
N LEU A 172 11.64 8.94 17.82
CA LEU A 172 10.29 9.46 17.62
C LEU A 172 10.05 9.77 16.14
N VAL A 173 11.04 10.38 15.48
CA VAL A 173 10.93 10.64 14.05
C VAL A 173 10.82 9.33 13.30
N VAL A 174 11.71 8.36 13.51
CA VAL A 174 11.65 7.03 12.87
C VAL A 174 10.27 6.39 13.04
N LEU A 175 9.73 6.35 14.26
CA LEU A 175 8.40 5.79 14.53
C LEU A 175 7.28 6.57 13.84
N ALA A 176 7.31 7.90 13.85
CA ALA A 176 6.32 8.72 13.17
C ALA A 176 6.33 8.46 11.65
N ARG A 177 7.51 8.27 11.04
CA ARG A 177 7.62 7.93 9.61
C ARG A 177 6.95 6.59 9.30
N TRP A 178 7.29 5.56 10.09
CA TRP A 178 6.69 4.23 9.93
C TRP A 178 5.19 4.23 10.19
N SER A 179 4.75 4.97 11.22
CA SER A 179 3.34 5.18 11.54
C SER A 179 2.58 5.79 10.35
N ALA A 180 3.12 6.84 9.71
CA ALA A 180 2.49 7.46 8.55
C ALA A 180 2.41 6.50 7.34
N ILE A 181 3.47 5.74 7.06
CA ILE A 181 3.50 4.77 5.94
C ILE A 181 2.48 3.65 6.18
N ALA A 182 2.52 3.05 7.38
CA ALA A 182 1.61 1.97 7.75
C ALA A 182 0.16 2.47 7.76
N SER A 183 -0.09 3.69 8.24
CA SER A 183 -1.43 4.30 8.26
C SER A 183 -1.95 4.61 6.86
N PHE A 184 -1.11 4.99 5.89
CA PHE A 184 -1.53 5.11 4.48
C PHE A 184 -1.92 3.77 3.88
N ALA A 185 -1.16 2.71 4.16
CA ALA A 185 -1.50 1.36 3.71
C ALA A 185 -2.80 0.87 4.36
N ALA A 186 -2.96 1.06 5.67
CA ALA A 186 -4.17 0.74 6.41
C ALA A 186 -5.38 1.53 5.91
N ALA A 187 -5.23 2.83 5.63
CA ALA A 187 -6.31 3.66 5.08
C ALA A 187 -6.84 3.09 3.76
N SER A 188 -5.95 2.67 2.85
CA SER A 188 -6.36 2.05 1.58
C SER A 188 -7.12 0.75 1.81
N MET A 189 -6.71 -0.05 2.80
CA MET A 189 -7.39 -1.30 3.17
C MET A 189 -8.70 -1.09 3.90
N LEU A 190 -8.85 0.01 4.65
CA LEU A 190 -10.15 0.41 5.23
C LEU A 190 -11.16 0.77 4.15
N VAL A 191 -10.73 1.45 3.09
CA VAL A 191 -11.60 1.75 1.94
C VAL A 191 -11.98 0.46 1.20
N LEU A 192 -11.02 -0.45 0.98
CA LEU A 192 -11.32 -1.78 0.41
C LEU A 192 -12.33 -2.53 1.26
N TYR A 193 -12.09 -2.60 2.58
CA TYR A 193 -12.97 -3.26 3.52
C TYR A 193 -14.39 -2.70 3.44
N ALA A 194 -14.54 -1.39 3.52
CA ALA A 194 -15.87 -0.78 3.62
C ALA A 194 -16.66 -0.82 2.31
N LEU A 195 -15.99 -0.72 1.15
CA LEU A 195 -16.66 -0.64 -0.15
C LEU A 195 -16.75 -1.98 -0.86
N GLY A 196 -15.71 -2.82 -0.74
CA GLY A 196 -15.58 -4.04 -1.51
C GLY A 196 -15.98 -5.29 -0.74
N GLN A 197 -15.54 -5.43 0.51
CA GLN A 197 -15.67 -6.68 1.26
C GLN A 197 -15.88 -6.45 2.77
N PRO A 198 -17.02 -5.86 3.18
CA PRO A 198 -17.28 -5.59 4.59
C PRO A 198 -17.75 -6.88 5.28
N VAL A 199 -16.81 -7.63 5.82
CA VAL A 199 -17.07 -8.92 6.49
C VAL A 199 -17.96 -8.75 7.74
N ALA A 200 -17.85 -7.59 8.40
CA ALA A 200 -18.79 -7.13 9.42
C ALA A 200 -19.45 -5.83 8.92
N PRO A 201 -20.56 -5.89 8.17
CA PRO A 201 -21.18 -4.71 7.55
C PRO A 201 -21.43 -3.55 8.53
N ALA A 202 -21.76 -3.86 9.78
CA ALA A 202 -21.97 -2.88 10.85
C ALA A 202 -20.73 -2.01 11.14
N THR A 203 -19.52 -2.46 10.81
CA THR A 203 -18.30 -1.70 11.05
C THR A 203 -17.82 -0.89 9.83
N ALA A 204 -18.45 -1.06 8.66
CA ALA A 204 -18.07 -0.37 7.42
C ALA A 204 -18.12 1.17 7.51
N PRO A 205 -19.13 1.82 8.15
CA PRO A 205 -19.14 3.28 8.30
C PRO A 205 -17.95 3.79 9.12
N TRP A 206 -17.55 3.06 10.15
CA TRP A 206 -16.40 3.39 10.98
C TRP A 206 -15.09 3.26 10.19
N ALA A 207 -14.97 2.24 9.34
CA ALA A 207 -13.83 2.11 8.44
C ALA A 207 -13.74 3.28 7.44
N LEU A 208 -14.87 3.71 6.84
CA LEU A 208 -14.91 4.88 5.96
C LEU A 208 -14.58 6.19 6.68
N ALA A 209 -14.97 6.34 7.95
CA ALA A 209 -14.63 7.51 8.74
C ALA A 209 -13.15 7.51 9.16
N LEU A 210 -12.59 6.33 9.44
CA LEU A 210 -11.21 6.18 9.91
C LEU A 210 -10.19 6.33 8.79
N ALA A 211 -10.50 5.91 7.57
CA ALA A 211 -9.62 6.04 6.41
C ALA A 211 -9.12 7.48 6.16
N PRO A 212 -9.99 8.52 6.04
CA PRO A 212 -9.54 9.90 5.86
C PRO A 212 -8.82 10.43 7.10
N LEU A 213 -9.19 10.01 8.32
CA LEU A 213 -8.49 10.41 9.54
C LEU A 213 -7.03 9.93 9.52
N LEU A 214 -6.79 8.67 9.18
CA LEU A 214 -5.45 8.11 9.03
C LEU A 214 -4.68 8.77 7.89
N GLY A 215 -5.34 9.03 6.76
CA GLY A 215 -4.76 9.75 5.64
C GLY A 215 -4.30 11.16 6.03
N LEU A 216 -5.17 11.93 6.68
CA LEU A 216 -4.87 13.28 7.18
C LEU A 216 -3.76 13.27 8.23
N GLY A 217 -3.82 12.37 9.21
CA GLY A 217 -2.77 12.21 10.22
C GLY A 217 -1.42 11.90 9.59
N SER A 218 -1.41 11.02 8.58
CA SER A 218 -0.19 10.68 7.83
C SER A 218 0.35 11.88 7.06
N VAL A 219 -0.50 12.65 6.37
CA VAL A 219 -0.10 13.89 5.69
C VAL A 219 0.48 14.90 6.68
N LEU A 220 -0.15 15.09 7.84
CA LEU A 220 0.34 15.99 8.88
C LEU A 220 1.72 15.57 9.40
N VAL A 221 1.94 14.27 9.62
CA VAL A 221 3.26 13.74 9.99
C VAL A 221 4.26 13.99 8.87
N LEU A 222 3.93 13.68 7.61
CA LEU A 222 4.77 13.96 6.43
C LEU A 222 5.13 15.46 6.33
N ARG A 223 4.20 16.34 6.73
CA ARG A 223 4.37 17.80 6.80
C ARG A 223 5.05 18.28 8.10
N GLN A 224 5.57 17.37 8.92
CA GLN A 224 6.31 17.65 10.16
C GLN A 224 5.46 18.37 11.22
N ARG A 225 4.16 18.10 11.26
CA ARG A 225 3.25 18.66 12.27
C ARG A 225 3.05 17.65 13.39
N GLY A 226 3.38 18.03 14.62
CA GLY A 226 3.19 17.18 15.82
C GLY A 226 1.74 16.74 16.03
N ALA A 227 0.77 17.57 15.61
CA ALA A 227 -0.65 17.21 15.59
C ALA A 227 -0.92 15.91 14.81
N GLY A 228 -0.14 15.60 13.78
CA GLY A 228 -0.26 14.34 13.05
C GLY A 228 0.00 13.12 13.91
N ILE A 229 0.96 13.18 14.85
CA ILE A 229 1.24 12.08 15.78
C ILE A 229 0.05 11.83 16.71
N VAL A 230 -0.61 12.90 17.17
CA VAL A 230 -1.82 12.78 18.01
C VAL A 230 -2.97 12.17 17.22
N VAL A 231 -3.24 12.68 16.01
CA VAL A 231 -4.30 12.15 15.14
C VAL A 231 -4.05 10.67 14.83
N LEU A 232 -2.83 10.29 14.48
CA LEU A 232 -2.48 8.89 14.23
C LEU A 232 -2.59 8.05 15.51
N GLY A 233 -2.19 8.56 16.67
CA GLY A 233 -2.36 7.86 17.95
C GLY A 233 -3.82 7.50 18.24
N LEU A 234 -4.73 8.46 18.07
CA LEU A 234 -6.18 8.23 18.17
C LEU A 234 -6.67 7.27 17.10
N GLY A 235 -6.21 7.43 15.86
CA GLY A 235 -6.50 6.51 14.77
C GLY A 235 -6.02 5.09 15.04
N GLY A 236 -4.89 4.92 15.74
CA GLY A 236 -4.36 3.62 16.14
C GLY A 236 -5.23 2.94 17.20
N LEU A 237 -5.72 3.67 18.20
CA LEU A 237 -6.72 3.15 19.14
C LEU A 237 -8.00 2.74 18.41
N ALA A 238 -8.49 3.58 17.50
CA ALA A 238 -9.68 3.29 16.71
C ALA A 238 -9.50 2.07 15.79
N LEU A 239 -8.31 1.87 15.21
CA LEU A 239 -7.99 0.67 14.42
C LEU A 239 -8.05 -0.61 15.28
N LEU A 240 -7.52 -0.58 16.51
CA LEU A 240 -7.64 -1.73 17.42
C LEU A 240 -9.10 -2.00 17.78
N GLY A 241 -9.86 -0.95 18.09
CA GLY A 241 -11.29 -1.05 18.38
C GLY A 241 -12.08 -1.62 17.19
N LEU A 242 -11.81 -1.14 15.98
CA LEU A 242 -12.42 -1.64 14.74
C LEU A 242 -12.09 -3.11 14.48
N THR A 243 -10.82 -3.49 14.70
CA THR A 243 -10.36 -4.88 14.53
C THR A 243 -11.08 -5.80 15.52
N ALA A 244 -11.12 -5.42 16.79
CA ALA A 244 -11.80 -6.18 17.84
C ALA A 244 -13.31 -6.28 17.59
N ALA A 245 -13.96 -5.16 17.27
CA ALA A 245 -15.39 -5.13 16.95
C ALA A 245 -15.71 -6.05 15.75
N SER A 246 -14.90 -5.99 14.70
CA SER A 246 -15.07 -6.88 13.54
C SER A 246 -14.93 -8.35 13.93
N ALA A 247 -13.92 -8.70 14.74
CA ALA A 247 -13.71 -10.07 15.20
C ALA A 247 -14.84 -10.60 16.10
N LEU A 248 -15.51 -9.73 16.87
CA LEU A 248 -16.61 -10.11 17.76
C LEU A 248 -17.95 -10.30 17.02
N ILE A 249 -18.11 -9.67 15.86
CA ILE A 249 -19.38 -9.69 15.11
C ILE A 249 -19.41 -10.82 14.06
N VAL A 250 -18.26 -11.16 13.47
CA VAL A 250 -18.20 -12.18 12.43
C VAL A 250 -18.29 -13.59 13.00
N ASP A 251 -18.82 -14.53 12.20
CA ASP A 251 -18.76 -15.94 12.52
C ASP A 251 -17.33 -16.52 12.38
N ALA A 252 -17.15 -17.75 12.88
CA ALA A 252 -15.86 -18.43 12.85
C ALA A 252 -15.31 -18.65 11.43
N ALA A 253 -16.19 -18.80 10.43
CA ALA A 253 -15.80 -19.00 9.05
C ALA A 253 -15.16 -17.74 8.43
N ASN A 254 -15.56 -16.56 8.90
CA ASN A 254 -15.13 -15.26 8.40
C ASN A 254 -13.97 -14.63 9.20
N LEU A 255 -13.62 -15.18 10.38
CA LEU A 255 -12.47 -14.73 11.18
C LEU A 255 -11.14 -14.64 10.40
N PRO A 256 -10.79 -15.58 9.49
CA PRO A 256 -9.57 -15.47 8.70
C PRO A 256 -9.51 -14.20 7.84
N ILE A 257 -10.65 -13.69 7.37
CA ILE A 257 -10.70 -12.46 6.58
C ILE A 257 -10.47 -11.24 7.49
N VAL A 258 -10.98 -11.25 8.73
CA VAL A 258 -10.62 -10.23 9.72
C VAL A 258 -9.12 -10.27 10.02
N GLY A 259 -8.53 -11.48 10.13
CA GLY A 259 -7.09 -11.67 10.25
C GLY A 259 -6.30 -11.06 9.09
N TYR A 260 -6.78 -11.20 7.85
CA TYR A 260 -6.20 -10.57 6.67
C TYR A 260 -6.15 -9.04 6.81
N TYR A 261 -7.24 -8.39 7.20
CA TYR A 261 -7.27 -6.95 7.41
C TYR A 261 -6.42 -6.50 8.61
N ALA A 262 -6.38 -7.30 9.68
CA ALA A 262 -5.56 -7.05 10.85
C ALA A 262 -4.05 -7.00 10.52
N CYS A 263 -3.59 -7.72 9.47
CA CYS A 263 -2.21 -7.61 8.98
C CYS A 263 -1.84 -6.20 8.48
N PHE A 264 -2.82 -5.37 8.11
CA PHE A 264 -2.60 -3.97 7.72
C PHE A 264 -2.91 -3.02 8.88
N TRP A 265 -4.01 -3.26 9.59
CA TRP A 265 -4.49 -2.39 10.66
C TRP A 265 -3.61 -2.48 11.92
N GLY A 266 -3.19 -3.68 12.30
CA GLY A 266 -2.38 -3.93 13.50
C GLY A 266 -1.04 -3.18 13.48
N PRO A 267 -0.19 -3.34 12.45
CA PRO A 267 1.08 -2.61 12.37
C PRO A 267 0.90 -1.08 12.38
N ALA A 268 -0.13 -0.56 11.68
CA ALA A 268 -0.45 0.86 11.68
C ALA A 268 -0.87 1.35 13.06
N ALA A 269 -1.72 0.59 13.76
CA ALA A 269 -2.15 0.88 15.11
C ALA A 269 -0.95 0.91 16.08
N LEU A 270 -0.15 -0.16 16.09
CA LEU A 270 1.01 -0.28 16.98
C LEU A 270 2.03 0.84 16.74
N ALA A 271 2.42 1.09 15.49
CA ALA A 271 3.37 2.15 15.17
C ALA A 271 2.84 3.54 15.59
N SER A 272 1.55 3.78 15.38
CA SER A 272 0.90 5.04 15.76
C SER A 272 0.87 5.24 17.27
N LEU A 273 0.45 4.22 18.03
CA LEU A 273 0.39 4.27 19.49
C LEU A 273 1.78 4.45 20.09
N LEU A 274 2.78 3.69 19.62
CA LEU A 274 4.17 3.84 20.09
C LEU A 274 4.71 5.24 19.81
N SER A 275 4.41 5.81 18.63
CA SER A 275 4.82 7.18 18.29
C SER A 275 4.16 8.22 19.19
N ALA A 276 2.87 8.07 19.49
CA ALA A 276 2.12 8.99 20.36
C ALA A 276 2.59 8.90 21.81
N THR A 277 2.75 7.68 22.35
CA THR A 277 3.27 7.45 23.71
C THR A 277 4.66 8.06 23.87
N LEU A 278 5.57 7.82 22.93
CA LEU A 278 6.92 8.39 23.00
C LEU A 278 6.91 9.93 22.93
N ALA A 279 6.02 10.52 22.12
CA ALA A 279 5.85 11.97 22.08
C ALA A 279 5.36 12.52 23.43
N LEU A 280 4.37 11.87 24.05
CA LEU A 280 3.84 12.25 25.37
C LEU A 280 4.90 12.13 26.47
N THR A 281 5.67 11.04 26.49
CA THR A 281 6.74 10.86 27.47
C THR A 281 7.79 11.97 27.35
N ARG A 282 8.18 12.35 26.13
CA ARG A 282 9.14 13.44 25.90
C ARG A 282 8.59 14.80 26.26
N ALA A 283 7.29 15.04 26.06
CA ALA A 283 6.65 16.29 26.44
C ALA A 283 6.64 16.49 27.96
N ARG A 284 6.51 15.41 28.74
CA ARG A 284 6.54 15.45 30.22
C ARG A 284 7.94 15.65 30.82
N GLN A 285 8.99 15.39 30.05
CA GLN A 285 10.39 15.53 30.49
C GLN A 285 10.96 16.94 30.24
N ARG A 286 10.16 17.84 29.65
CA ARG A 286 10.51 19.24 29.40
C ARG A 286 9.75 20.14 30.34
#